data_AF-M3E322-F1
#
_entry.id   AF-M3E322-F1
#
_cell.length_a   1.000
_cell.length_b   1.000
_cell.length_c   1.000
_cell.angle_alpha   90.00
_cell.angle_beta   90.00
_cell.angle_gamma   90.00
#
_symmetry.space_group_name_H-M   'P 1'
#
loop_
_entity.id
_entity.type
_entity.pdbx_description
1 polymer ?
#
loop_
_entity_poly.entity_id
_entity_poly.type
_entity_poly.pdbx_seq_one_letter_code
_entity_poly.pdbx_strand_id
1 'polypeptide(L)'
;MKQTPESKIPAIQKLTNAVSGRRTTLALHGTRVACSLGMLLPGNSKWRAAGNLYLAATTTLLQARHRYGTDGSDQVATQVQTVTGLARLSKSPQVSDALMWYLALQANMSYAASGWAKLAGTKWRDGSALPGVMRTRTYGFERAYRLTQRYPRASKVTQHAVLAMECLFPVVYLAGGKLTRPFIGSAAGFHVANAFVMGLGRFMTAFPAMHPMIAYTTAPRTFPEVAGRDDRMVKTALVLLAGGVAGAGVLATQRRARAVAGWPNSRTVTTRHGNVLFYDTGGQGVDHRPVLVFNHGLASTPEHFAWMVERLAFDLGHPVVTYARAGYGPSRRMKQAPYTIQESVDDLEDLIRQALPEDRKVVLVGHSLGADLNRRAVAQLGERVAGVVYLDPTHPGQLVRSEKQRKGSEMFTYSLTEMARWTKLGSGALMSRPRWVDDLPYAYRQKVFALYTDARLWSAAAREWEVVREEFHSFDESLTPVPAPGLVVAAQVTVDMDPEQLLMYNDLVRTHQAAGRHGDVTVVERAGHDTILTDARHARTAADLIAAFVDQHCARNAAAPAEELTDKAGEEK
;
A
#
# COMPACT_ATOMS: atom_id res chain seq x y z
N MET A 1 1.46 29.78 -15.51
CA MET A 1 2.88 29.55 -15.16
C MET A 1 2.97 29.25 -13.67
N LYS A 2 3.75 28.26 -13.24
CA LYS A 2 3.86 27.91 -11.81
C LYS A 2 4.51 29.06 -11.02
N GLN A 3 4.02 29.30 -9.79
CA GLN A 3 4.54 30.30 -8.84
C GLN A 3 5.80 29.84 -8.08
N THR A 4 6.29 28.61 -8.31
CA THR A 4 7.48 28.07 -7.63
C THR A 4 8.56 27.66 -8.63
N PRO A 5 9.85 27.94 -8.35
CA PRO A 5 10.96 27.58 -9.24
C PRO A 5 11.10 26.07 -9.45
N GLU A 6 11.44 25.64 -10.67
CA GLU A 6 11.53 24.22 -11.07
C GLU A 6 12.67 23.43 -10.39
N SER A 7 13.66 24.15 -9.85
CA SER A 7 14.78 23.64 -9.06
C SER A 7 15.16 24.69 -8.02
N LYS A 8 15.67 24.29 -6.86
CA LYS A 8 16.23 25.23 -5.87
C LYS A 8 17.67 25.67 -6.20
N ILE A 9 18.28 25.08 -7.24
CA ILE A 9 19.67 25.35 -7.64
C ILE A 9 19.69 26.49 -8.67
N PRO A 10 20.28 27.67 -8.36
CA PRO A 10 20.24 28.84 -9.24
C PRO A 10 20.85 28.62 -10.63
N ALA A 11 21.91 27.82 -10.72
CA ALA A 11 22.53 27.48 -12.00
C ALA A 11 21.59 26.71 -12.94
N ILE A 12 20.82 25.76 -12.38
CA ILE A 12 19.84 24.99 -13.13
C ILE A 12 18.71 25.89 -13.60
N GLN A 13 18.22 26.79 -12.73
CA GLN A 13 17.20 27.78 -13.10
C GLN A 13 17.67 28.70 -14.22
N LYS A 14 18.91 29.20 -14.16
CA LYS A 14 19.48 30.07 -15.21
C LYS A 14 19.58 29.34 -16.54
N LEU A 15 20.01 28.07 -16.51
CA LEU A 15 20.10 27.22 -17.68
C LEU A 15 18.71 26.92 -18.28
N THR A 16 17.74 26.49 -17.46
CA THR A 16 16.38 26.20 -17.93
C THR A 16 15.70 27.46 -18.47
N ASN A 17 15.88 28.62 -17.84
CA ASN A 17 15.34 29.89 -18.34
C ASN A 17 15.91 30.27 -19.71
N ALA A 18 17.22 30.08 -19.94
CA ALA A 18 17.86 30.39 -21.22
C ALA A 18 17.28 29.58 -22.39
N VAL A 19 16.87 28.32 -22.14
CA VAL A 19 16.29 27.44 -23.17
C VAL A 19 14.76 27.47 -23.24
N SER A 20 14.11 28.22 -22.34
CA SER A 20 12.64 28.27 -22.23
C SER A 20 11.97 29.24 -23.22
N GLY A 21 12.73 30.12 -23.88
CA GLY A 21 12.20 31.02 -24.89
C GLY A 21 11.72 30.27 -26.13
N ARG A 22 10.53 30.63 -26.66
CA ARG A 22 9.94 30.01 -27.87
C ARG A 22 10.95 29.88 -29.03
N ARG A 23 11.73 30.93 -29.27
CA ARG A 23 12.77 30.94 -30.31
C ARG A 23 13.87 29.93 -30.03
N THR A 24 14.40 29.89 -28.81
CA THR A 24 15.44 28.93 -28.40
C THR A 24 14.94 27.50 -28.47
N THR A 25 13.71 27.22 -28.00
CA THR A 25 13.10 25.89 -28.07
C THR A 25 12.90 25.45 -29.54
N LEU A 26 12.37 26.32 -30.40
CA LEU A 26 12.22 26.02 -31.83
C LEU A 26 13.57 25.80 -32.51
N ALA A 27 14.57 26.62 -32.22
CA ALA A 27 15.92 26.45 -32.74
C ALA A 27 16.51 25.11 -32.31
N LEU A 28 16.39 24.74 -31.02
CA LEU A 28 16.84 23.43 -30.51
C LEU A 28 16.14 22.26 -31.20
N HIS A 29 14.84 22.34 -31.45
CA HIS A 29 14.15 21.30 -32.22
C HIS A 29 14.62 21.25 -33.68
N GLY A 30 14.80 22.41 -34.32
CA GLY A 30 15.31 22.49 -35.70
C GLY A 30 16.71 21.88 -35.84
N THR A 31 17.63 22.22 -34.94
CA THR A 31 19.00 21.67 -34.94
C THR A 31 19.01 20.17 -34.59
N ARG A 32 18.11 19.70 -33.74
CA ARG A 32 17.93 18.25 -33.49
C ARG A 32 17.46 17.52 -34.74
N VAL A 33 16.49 18.08 -35.49
CA VAL A 33 16.04 17.50 -36.77
C VAL A 33 17.19 17.46 -37.76
N ALA A 34 17.93 18.56 -37.93
CA ALA A 34 19.10 18.62 -38.81
C ALA A 34 20.17 17.59 -38.41
N CYS A 35 20.48 17.48 -37.11
CA CYS A 35 21.43 16.49 -36.59
C CYS A 35 20.95 15.06 -36.88
N SER A 36 19.66 14.79 -36.67
CA SER A 36 19.07 13.45 -36.89
C SER A 36 19.10 13.07 -38.36
N LEU A 37 18.78 14.00 -39.27
CA LEU A 37 18.89 13.80 -40.72
C LEU A 37 20.35 13.59 -41.15
N GLY A 38 21.28 14.37 -40.61
CA GLY A 38 22.71 14.21 -40.87
C GLY A 38 23.25 12.84 -40.43
N MET A 39 22.71 12.28 -39.34
CA MET A 39 23.08 10.95 -38.85
C MET A 39 22.58 9.78 -39.73
N LEU A 40 21.63 10.02 -40.63
CA LEU A 40 21.20 9.02 -41.62
C LEU A 40 22.18 8.91 -42.80
N LEU A 41 22.98 9.95 -43.05
CA LEU A 41 23.97 9.95 -44.13
C LEU A 41 25.20 9.09 -43.77
N PRO A 42 25.94 8.59 -44.77
CA PRO A 42 27.24 7.96 -44.54
C PRO A 42 28.17 8.91 -43.76
N GLY A 43 28.91 8.38 -42.78
CA GLY A 43 29.76 9.24 -41.95
C GLY A 43 30.63 8.49 -40.95
N ASN A 44 31.66 9.18 -40.45
CA ASN A 44 32.62 8.63 -39.49
C ASN A 44 31.99 8.44 -38.09
N SER A 45 32.44 7.39 -37.38
CA SER A 45 32.09 7.09 -35.99
C SER A 45 32.17 8.32 -35.06
N LYS A 46 33.20 9.16 -35.18
CA LYS A 46 33.37 10.34 -34.32
C LYS A 46 32.25 11.38 -34.50
N TRP A 47 31.84 11.65 -35.73
CA TRP A 47 30.74 12.57 -36.01
C TRP A 47 29.39 12.02 -35.55
N ARG A 48 29.17 10.71 -35.73
CA ARG A 48 27.99 10.03 -35.19
C ARG A 48 27.97 10.08 -33.66
N ALA A 49 29.13 9.98 -33.01
CA ALA A 49 29.23 10.10 -31.57
C ALA A 49 28.86 11.51 -31.08
N ALA A 50 29.39 12.55 -31.73
CA ALA A 50 29.04 13.94 -31.43
C ALA A 50 27.53 14.19 -31.63
N GLY A 51 26.96 13.70 -32.73
CA GLY A 51 25.52 13.80 -32.99
C GLY A 51 24.68 13.10 -31.91
N ASN A 52 25.03 11.88 -31.52
CA ASN A 52 24.34 11.16 -30.45
C ASN A 52 24.38 11.92 -29.12
N LEU A 53 25.56 12.38 -28.69
CA LEU A 53 25.73 13.11 -27.43
C LEU A 53 25.00 14.46 -27.46
N TYR A 54 25.00 15.12 -28.61
CA TYR A 54 24.21 16.33 -28.83
C TYR A 54 22.71 16.07 -28.68
N LEU A 55 22.18 15.02 -29.31
CA LEU A 55 20.78 14.63 -29.21
C LEU A 55 20.40 14.23 -27.78
N ALA A 56 21.28 13.52 -27.07
CA ALA A 56 21.07 13.17 -25.67
C ALA A 56 21.02 14.41 -24.78
N ALA A 57 22.05 15.27 -24.84
CA ALA A 57 22.15 16.48 -24.02
C ALA A 57 20.97 17.42 -24.26
N THR A 58 20.60 17.64 -25.52
CA THR A 58 19.44 18.49 -25.85
C THR A 58 18.11 17.85 -25.45
N THR A 59 17.99 16.51 -25.37
CA THR A 59 16.79 15.84 -24.85
C THR A 59 16.66 16.08 -23.35
N THR A 60 17.73 15.88 -22.59
CA THR A 60 17.77 16.15 -21.14
C THR A 60 17.45 17.61 -20.82
N LEU A 61 18.00 18.54 -21.61
CA LEU A 61 17.76 19.96 -21.47
C LEU A 61 16.28 20.34 -21.71
N LEU A 62 15.65 19.74 -22.72
CA LEU A 62 14.22 19.94 -23.01
C LEU A 62 13.32 19.24 -21.99
N GLN A 63 13.69 18.06 -21.48
CA GLN A 63 12.93 17.32 -20.47
C GLN A 63 12.73 18.09 -19.17
N ALA A 64 13.72 18.90 -18.75
CA ALA A 64 13.60 19.75 -17.56
C ALA A 64 12.33 20.63 -17.59
N ARG A 65 11.88 21.03 -18.80
CA ARG A 65 10.72 21.90 -19.03
C ARG A 65 9.49 21.14 -19.53
N HIS A 66 9.66 20.13 -20.38
CA HIS A 66 8.56 19.37 -20.99
C HIS A 66 8.10 18.18 -20.13
N ARG A 67 7.90 18.37 -18.82
CA ARG A 67 7.44 17.28 -17.92
C ARG A 67 6.07 16.69 -18.30
N TYR A 68 5.24 17.44 -19.03
CA TYR A 68 3.98 16.92 -19.57
C TYR A 68 4.26 16.19 -20.89
N GLY A 69 3.95 14.89 -20.93
CA GLY A 69 4.10 14.07 -22.12
C GLY A 69 5.47 13.41 -22.29
N THR A 70 6.34 13.38 -21.28
CA THR A 70 7.49 12.47 -21.27
C THR A 70 7.07 11.08 -20.88
N ASP A 71 7.58 10.07 -21.56
CA ASP A 71 7.32 8.66 -21.26
C ASP A 71 8.59 7.80 -21.34
N GLY A 72 8.45 6.48 -21.25
CA GLY A 72 9.58 5.55 -21.31
C GLY A 72 10.38 5.64 -22.62
N SER A 73 9.77 6.05 -23.73
CA SER A 73 10.47 6.20 -25.01
C SER A 73 11.49 7.34 -24.99
N ASP A 74 11.22 8.45 -24.31
CA ASP A 74 12.18 9.56 -24.18
C ASP A 74 13.39 9.16 -23.30
N GLN A 75 13.14 8.35 -22.27
CA GLN A 75 14.19 7.80 -21.40
C GLN A 75 15.09 6.84 -22.19
N VAL A 76 14.49 5.89 -22.90
CA VAL A 76 15.21 4.93 -23.75
C VAL A 76 16.00 5.66 -24.84
N ALA A 77 15.38 6.62 -25.54
CA ALA A 77 16.06 7.38 -26.58
C ALA A 77 17.29 8.11 -26.02
N THR A 78 17.17 8.75 -24.85
CA THR A 78 18.29 9.42 -24.18
C THR A 78 19.40 8.42 -23.82
N GLN A 79 19.05 7.24 -23.29
CA GLN A 79 20.00 6.19 -22.95
C GLN A 79 20.75 5.67 -24.19
N VAL A 80 20.02 5.29 -25.24
CA VAL A 80 20.61 4.76 -26.49
C VAL A 80 21.55 5.80 -27.11
N GLN A 81 21.11 7.05 -27.21
CA GLN A 81 21.95 8.12 -27.76
C GLN A 81 23.21 8.32 -26.91
N THR A 82 23.06 8.50 -25.60
CA THR A 82 24.21 8.72 -24.70
C THR A 82 25.22 7.58 -24.78
N VAL A 83 24.74 6.35 -24.58
CA VAL A 83 25.62 5.18 -24.43
C VAL A 83 26.27 4.80 -25.76
N THR A 84 25.53 4.85 -26.87
CA THR A 84 26.14 4.60 -28.18
C THR A 84 27.03 5.74 -28.66
N GLY A 85 26.83 6.97 -28.17
CA GLY A 85 27.77 8.07 -28.35
C GLY A 85 29.09 7.81 -27.63
N LEU A 86 29.03 7.45 -26.34
CA LEU A 86 30.21 7.11 -25.53
C LEU A 86 30.97 5.90 -26.10
N ALA A 87 30.26 4.85 -26.52
CA ALA A 87 30.88 3.67 -27.11
C ALA A 87 31.65 3.99 -28.41
N ARG A 88 31.13 4.93 -29.22
CA ARG A 88 31.81 5.38 -30.45
C ARG A 88 33.04 6.25 -30.19
N LEU A 89 33.10 6.95 -29.05
CA LEU A 89 34.28 7.72 -28.63
C LEU A 89 35.34 6.87 -27.93
N SER A 90 34.94 5.74 -27.34
CA SER A 90 35.85 4.86 -26.62
C SER A 90 36.93 4.30 -27.54
N LYS A 91 38.17 4.33 -27.07
CA LYS A 91 39.31 3.64 -27.70
C LYS A 91 39.50 2.22 -27.15
N SER A 92 38.83 1.87 -26.04
CA SER A 92 38.88 0.54 -25.43
C SER A 92 37.72 -0.30 -25.95
N PRO A 93 37.99 -1.44 -26.62
CA PRO A 93 36.95 -2.39 -27.02
C PRO A 93 36.13 -2.88 -25.82
N GLN A 94 36.78 -3.12 -24.68
CA GLN A 94 36.13 -3.60 -23.45
C GLN A 94 35.10 -2.60 -22.92
N VAL A 95 35.42 -1.29 -22.98
CA VAL A 95 34.46 -0.24 -22.59
C VAL A 95 33.29 -0.20 -23.57
N SER A 96 33.55 -0.31 -24.87
CA SER A 96 32.49 -0.36 -25.88
C SER A 96 31.57 -1.57 -25.68
N ASP A 97 32.14 -2.75 -25.42
CA ASP A 97 31.39 -3.98 -25.17
C ASP A 97 30.55 -3.87 -23.89
N ALA A 98 31.12 -3.32 -22.81
CA ALA A 98 30.38 -3.08 -21.58
C ALA A 98 29.19 -2.13 -21.78
N LEU A 99 29.35 -1.07 -22.60
CA LEU A 99 28.29 -0.14 -22.95
C LEU A 99 27.21 -0.79 -23.84
N MET A 100 27.59 -1.68 -24.76
CA MET A 100 26.62 -2.46 -25.55
C MET A 100 25.85 -3.46 -24.67
N TRP A 101 26.54 -4.15 -23.76
CA TRP A 101 25.92 -5.01 -22.76
C TRP A 101 24.97 -4.24 -21.85
N TYR A 102 25.32 -3.03 -21.41
CA TYR A 102 24.43 -2.19 -20.63
C TYR A 102 23.10 -1.95 -21.34
N LEU A 103 23.12 -1.52 -22.61
CA LEU A 103 21.87 -1.29 -23.37
C LEU A 103 21.08 -2.58 -23.60
N ALA A 104 21.75 -3.69 -23.86
CA ALA A 104 21.09 -4.98 -24.01
C ALA A 104 20.40 -5.42 -22.71
N LEU A 105 21.07 -5.26 -21.56
CA LEU A 105 20.49 -5.55 -20.24
C LEU A 105 19.32 -4.61 -19.92
N GLN A 106 19.42 -3.30 -20.25
CA GLN A 106 18.31 -2.35 -20.10
C GLN A 106 17.10 -2.75 -20.95
N ALA A 107 17.31 -3.20 -22.19
CA ALA A 107 16.23 -3.67 -23.05
C ALA A 107 15.54 -4.90 -22.46
N ASN A 108 16.32 -5.92 -22.06
CA ASN A 108 15.80 -7.13 -21.43
C ASN A 108 15.00 -6.81 -20.16
N MET A 109 15.54 -5.95 -19.30
CA MET A 109 14.87 -5.52 -18.09
C MET A 109 13.59 -4.74 -18.40
N SER A 110 13.58 -3.87 -19.41
CA SER A 110 12.41 -3.07 -19.78
C SER A 110 11.25 -3.95 -20.25
N TYR A 111 11.52 -4.97 -21.08
CA TYR A 111 10.51 -5.92 -21.51
C TYR A 111 10.06 -6.83 -20.37
N ALA A 112 11.00 -7.45 -19.65
CA ALA A 112 10.69 -8.38 -18.57
C ALA A 112 9.91 -7.69 -17.44
N ALA A 113 10.40 -6.56 -16.93
CA ALA A 113 9.74 -5.84 -15.84
C ALA A 113 8.31 -5.42 -16.22
N SER A 114 8.10 -4.95 -17.46
CA SER A 114 6.76 -4.67 -17.99
C SER A 114 5.88 -5.91 -17.99
N GLY A 115 6.37 -7.04 -18.52
CA GLY A 115 5.63 -8.30 -18.60
C GLY A 115 5.24 -8.82 -17.23
N TRP A 116 6.19 -8.90 -16.30
CA TRP A 116 5.95 -9.39 -14.94
C TRP A 116 5.02 -8.45 -14.14
N ALA A 117 5.14 -7.14 -14.31
CA ALA A 117 4.22 -6.17 -13.72
C ALA A 117 2.80 -6.30 -14.28
N LYS A 118 2.66 -6.58 -15.59
CA LYS A 118 1.35 -6.87 -16.20
C LYS A 118 0.79 -8.19 -15.68
N LEU A 119 1.60 -9.25 -15.60
CA LEU A 119 1.20 -10.59 -15.15
C LEU A 119 0.61 -10.58 -13.72
N ALA A 120 1.07 -9.65 -12.87
CA ALA A 120 0.46 -9.39 -11.56
C ALA A 120 -1.05 -9.08 -11.65
N GLY A 121 -1.42 -8.24 -12.62
CA GLY A 121 -2.78 -7.75 -12.81
C GLY A 121 -3.74 -8.84 -13.31
N THR A 122 -4.90 -8.97 -12.66
CA THR A 122 -5.95 -9.94 -13.04
C THR A 122 -6.39 -9.79 -14.49
N LYS A 123 -6.59 -8.56 -14.96
CA LYS A 123 -7.02 -8.24 -16.34
C LYS A 123 -6.05 -8.76 -17.42
N TRP A 124 -4.76 -8.82 -17.09
CA TRP A 124 -3.75 -9.37 -18.00
C TRP A 124 -3.77 -10.90 -18.01
N ARG A 125 -4.07 -11.51 -16.85
CA ARG A 125 -4.20 -12.97 -16.71
C ARG A 125 -5.47 -13.50 -17.36
N ASP A 126 -6.62 -12.84 -17.16
CA ASP A 126 -7.92 -13.32 -17.66
C ASP A 126 -8.15 -13.06 -19.16
N GLY A 127 -7.41 -12.13 -19.78
CA GLY A 127 -7.55 -11.77 -21.20
C GLY A 127 -8.30 -10.47 -21.48
N SER A 128 -8.71 -9.71 -20.45
CA SER A 128 -9.59 -8.54 -20.58
C SER A 128 -8.86 -7.19 -20.70
N ALA A 129 -7.54 -7.16 -20.50
CA ALA A 129 -6.76 -5.92 -20.53
C ALA A 129 -6.76 -5.25 -21.91
N LEU A 130 -6.53 -6.00 -22.99
CA LEU A 130 -6.44 -5.46 -24.35
C LEU A 130 -7.74 -4.76 -24.79
N PRO A 131 -8.93 -5.39 -24.71
CA PRO A 131 -10.20 -4.68 -24.93
C PRO A 131 -10.35 -3.46 -24.00
N GLY A 132 -9.95 -3.61 -22.74
CA GLY A 132 -9.98 -2.55 -21.73
C GLY A 132 -9.14 -1.33 -22.07
N VAL A 133 -7.98 -1.50 -22.72
CA VAL A 133 -7.12 -0.42 -23.22
C VAL A 133 -7.71 0.18 -24.50
N MET A 134 -8.17 -0.67 -25.42
CA MET A 134 -8.70 -0.22 -26.71
C MET A 134 -9.95 0.64 -26.60
N ARG A 135 -10.71 0.55 -25.51
CA ARG A 135 -11.87 1.41 -25.22
C ARG A 135 -11.55 2.76 -24.55
N THR A 136 -10.29 3.04 -24.24
CA THR A 136 -9.90 4.28 -23.54
C THR A 136 -9.88 5.48 -24.48
N ARG A 137 -10.02 6.69 -23.93
CA ARG A 137 -9.92 7.93 -24.71
C ARG A 137 -8.48 8.27 -25.13
N THR A 138 -7.50 7.94 -24.30
CA THR A 138 -6.10 8.37 -24.49
C THR A 138 -5.32 7.47 -25.43
N TYR A 139 -5.49 6.14 -25.32
CA TYR A 139 -4.69 5.15 -26.05
C TYR A 139 -5.54 4.15 -26.84
N GLY A 140 -6.87 4.35 -26.85
CA GLY A 140 -7.80 3.46 -27.52
C GLY A 140 -7.93 3.73 -29.01
N PHE A 141 -8.38 2.72 -29.74
CA PHE A 141 -8.73 2.83 -31.14
C PHE A 141 -10.01 2.05 -31.41
N GLU A 142 -11.07 2.76 -31.79
CA GLU A 142 -12.41 2.20 -31.88
C GLU A 142 -12.50 0.98 -32.80
N ARG A 143 -11.80 1.01 -33.95
CA ARG A 143 -11.79 -0.12 -34.88
C ARG A 143 -11.12 -1.35 -34.27
N ALA A 144 -10.00 -1.17 -33.54
CA ALA A 144 -9.35 -2.25 -32.82
C ALA A 144 -10.24 -2.79 -31.69
N TYR A 145 -10.93 -1.91 -30.94
CA TYR A 145 -11.90 -2.33 -29.93
C TYR A 145 -13.03 -3.16 -30.52
N ARG A 146 -13.65 -2.72 -31.64
CA ARG A 146 -14.67 -3.50 -32.34
C ARG A 146 -14.14 -4.87 -32.78
N LEU A 147 -12.88 -4.95 -33.21
CA LEU A 147 -12.24 -6.22 -33.58
C LEU A 147 -12.07 -7.14 -32.36
N THR A 148 -11.67 -6.60 -31.19
CA THR A 148 -11.54 -7.41 -29.97
C THR A 148 -12.90 -7.95 -29.50
N GLN A 149 -13.98 -7.19 -29.70
CA GLN A 149 -15.34 -7.66 -29.40
C GLN A 149 -15.82 -8.73 -30.40
N ARG A 150 -15.48 -8.58 -31.69
CA ARG A 150 -15.86 -9.54 -32.74
C ARG A 150 -15.10 -10.86 -32.62
N TYR A 151 -13.83 -10.83 -32.24
CA TYR A 151 -12.96 -12.01 -32.13
C TYR A 151 -12.34 -12.14 -30.73
N PRO A 152 -13.13 -12.46 -29.69
CA PRO A 152 -12.67 -12.46 -28.30
C PRO A 152 -11.56 -13.48 -28.03
N ARG A 153 -11.60 -14.66 -28.68
CA ARG A 153 -10.55 -15.68 -28.56
C ARG A 153 -9.22 -15.18 -29.13
N ALA A 154 -9.24 -14.57 -30.31
CA ALA A 154 -8.04 -14.02 -30.94
C ALA A 154 -7.46 -12.87 -30.09
N SER A 155 -8.31 -11.97 -29.59
CA SER A 155 -7.91 -10.90 -28.67
C SER A 155 -7.16 -11.44 -27.44
N LYS A 156 -7.70 -12.49 -26.81
CA LYS A 156 -7.10 -13.14 -25.65
C LYS A 156 -5.73 -13.75 -25.99
N VAL A 157 -5.64 -14.49 -27.10
CA VAL A 157 -4.38 -15.08 -27.57
C VAL A 157 -3.35 -13.99 -27.88
N THR A 158 -3.72 -12.91 -28.56
CA THR A 158 -2.81 -11.78 -28.85
C THR A 158 -2.29 -11.14 -27.57
N GLN A 159 -3.15 -10.87 -26.59
CA GLN A 159 -2.74 -10.34 -25.30
C GLN A 159 -1.75 -11.26 -24.59
N HIS A 160 -2.06 -12.56 -24.49
CA HIS A 160 -1.20 -13.52 -23.83
C HIS A 160 0.12 -13.75 -24.57
N ALA A 161 0.13 -13.67 -25.90
CA ALA A 161 1.36 -13.75 -26.70
C ALA A 161 2.29 -12.55 -26.43
N VAL A 162 1.75 -11.32 -26.37
CA VAL A 162 2.52 -10.13 -25.98
C VAL A 162 3.05 -10.26 -24.56
N LEU A 163 2.21 -10.72 -23.62
CA LEU A 163 2.60 -10.93 -22.24
C LEU A 163 3.71 -11.97 -22.11
N ALA A 164 3.60 -13.10 -22.82
CA ALA A 164 4.61 -14.14 -22.85
C ALA A 164 5.92 -13.62 -23.47
N MET A 165 5.85 -12.88 -24.58
CA MET A 165 7.03 -12.27 -25.21
C MET A 165 7.75 -11.31 -24.25
N GLU A 166 7.00 -10.45 -23.54
CA GLU A 166 7.59 -9.53 -22.55
C GLU A 166 8.23 -10.29 -21.37
N CYS A 167 7.50 -11.22 -20.74
CA CYS A 167 8.00 -12.00 -19.59
C CYS A 167 9.21 -12.87 -19.94
N LEU A 168 9.21 -13.49 -21.13
CA LEU A 168 10.23 -14.41 -21.58
C LEU A 168 11.33 -13.72 -22.39
N PHE A 169 11.33 -12.39 -22.54
CA PHE A 169 12.33 -11.70 -23.35
C PHE A 169 13.79 -12.09 -22.99
N PRO A 170 14.17 -12.26 -21.71
CA PRO A 170 15.52 -12.73 -21.33
C PRO A 170 15.93 -14.09 -21.90
N VAL A 171 14.97 -14.93 -22.33
CA VAL A 171 15.22 -16.21 -23.00
C VAL A 171 15.89 -16.03 -24.37
N VAL A 172 15.94 -14.80 -24.90
CA VAL A 172 16.66 -14.46 -26.14
C VAL A 172 18.12 -14.92 -26.17
N TYR A 173 18.77 -15.03 -24.99
CA TYR A 173 20.15 -15.51 -24.85
C TYR A 173 20.29 -17.04 -24.85
N LEU A 174 19.19 -17.80 -24.72
CA LEU A 174 19.23 -19.26 -24.75
C LEU A 174 19.51 -19.77 -26.18
N ALA A 175 19.84 -21.07 -26.26
CA ALA A 175 20.11 -21.77 -27.52
C ALA A 175 21.18 -21.06 -28.39
N GLY A 176 22.16 -20.41 -27.76
CA GLY A 176 23.21 -19.67 -28.46
C GLY A 176 22.66 -18.53 -29.32
N GLY A 177 21.64 -17.81 -28.86
CA GLY A 177 21.09 -16.67 -29.59
C GLY A 177 20.23 -17.03 -30.80
N LYS A 178 19.90 -18.32 -31.05
CA LYS A 178 18.98 -18.72 -32.12
C LYS A 178 17.61 -18.03 -32.02
N LEU A 179 17.21 -17.65 -30.80
CA LEU A 179 15.95 -16.95 -30.51
C LEU A 179 16.03 -15.44 -30.71
N THR A 180 17.21 -14.87 -31.03
CA THR A 180 17.40 -13.42 -31.19
C THR A 180 16.42 -12.80 -32.18
N ARG A 181 16.43 -13.30 -33.42
CA ARG A 181 15.62 -12.78 -34.52
C ARG A 181 14.11 -12.79 -34.21
N PRO A 182 13.49 -13.91 -33.78
CA PRO A 182 12.06 -13.90 -33.47
C PRO A 182 11.69 -12.98 -32.29
N PHE A 183 12.52 -12.88 -31.24
CA PHE A 183 12.23 -12.00 -30.11
C PHE A 183 12.35 -10.52 -30.47
N ILE A 184 13.45 -10.08 -31.09
CA ILE A 184 13.57 -8.66 -31.48
C ILE A 184 12.56 -8.29 -32.57
N GLY A 185 12.27 -9.20 -33.50
CA GLY A 185 11.27 -9.01 -34.56
C GLY A 185 9.85 -8.86 -33.99
N SER A 186 9.45 -9.74 -33.07
CA SER A 186 8.14 -9.63 -32.41
C SER A 186 8.03 -8.36 -31.54
N ALA A 187 9.08 -8.00 -30.79
CA ALA A 187 9.10 -6.77 -30.01
C ALA A 187 9.07 -5.50 -30.89
N ALA A 188 9.76 -5.51 -32.04
CA ALA A 188 9.68 -4.42 -33.01
C ALA A 188 8.28 -4.31 -33.60
N GLY A 189 7.69 -5.44 -34.01
CA GLY A 189 6.31 -5.50 -34.52
C GLY A 189 5.28 -5.00 -33.49
N PHE A 190 5.47 -5.34 -32.21
CA PHE A 190 4.65 -4.81 -31.11
C PHE A 190 4.73 -3.29 -31.02
N HIS A 191 5.94 -2.70 -31.08
CA HIS A 191 6.10 -1.24 -31.01
C HIS A 191 5.57 -0.51 -32.25
N VAL A 192 5.68 -1.12 -33.44
CA VAL A 192 5.02 -0.62 -34.66
C VAL A 192 3.50 -0.66 -34.49
N ALA A 193 2.94 -1.76 -34.01
CA ALA A 193 1.50 -1.87 -33.76
C ALA A 193 1.02 -0.80 -32.76
N ASN A 194 1.73 -0.60 -31.66
CA ASN A 194 1.40 0.43 -30.67
C ASN A 194 1.46 1.84 -31.26
N ALA A 195 2.39 2.12 -32.17
CA ALA A 195 2.47 3.43 -32.81
C ALA A 195 1.21 3.76 -33.62
N PHE A 196 0.72 2.82 -34.42
CA PHE A 196 -0.44 3.04 -35.28
C PHE A 196 -1.78 2.84 -34.58
N VAL A 197 -1.86 1.91 -33.62
CA VAL A 197 -3.11 1.59 -32.91
C VAL A 197 -3.30 2.46 -31.67
N MET A 198 -2.23 2.79 -30.93
CA MET A 198 -2.32 3.50 -29.64
C MET A 198 -1.75 4.92 -29.70
N GLY A 199 -1.29 5.38 -30.86
CA GLY A 199 -0.66 6.70 -31.03
C GLY A 199 0.72 6.81 -30.37
N LEU A 200 1.36 5.70 -30.02
CA LEU A 200 2.65 5.65 -29.31
C LEU A 200 3.84 5.73 -30.27
N GLY A 201 3.86 6.73 -31.15
CA GLY A 201 4.82 6.83 -32.26
C GLY A 201 6.30 6.78 -31.86
N ARG A 202 6.68 7.42 -30.74
CA ARG A 202 8.08 7.44 -30.27
C ARG A 202 8.60 6.07 -29.82
N PHE A 203 7.72 5.16 -29.38
CA PHE A 203 8.11 3.82 -28.96
C PHE A 203 8.63 2.99 -30.13
N MET A 204 8.07 3.20 -31.33
CA MET A 204 8.48 2.54 -32.57
C MET A 204 9.96 2.76 -32.90
N THR A 205 10.54 3.91 -32.54
CA THR A 205 11.95 4.20 -32.80
C THR A 205 12.82 3.97 -31.58
N ALA A 206 12.35 4.34 -30.38
CA ALA A 206 13.17 4.29 -29.17
C ALA A 206 13.55 2.86 -28.78
N PHE A 207 12.58 1.95 -28.66
CA PHE A 207 12.83 0.60 -28.18
C PHE A 207 13.57 -0.27 -29.21
N PRO A 208 13.18 -0.29 -30.49
CA PRO A 208 13.94 -1.01 -31.51
C PRO A 208 15.38 -0.53 -31.68
N ALA A 209 15.71 0.72 -31.31
CA ALA A 209 17.09 1.19 -31.32
C ALA A 209 18.00 0.46 -30.32
N MET A 210 17.47 -0.28 -29.34
CA MET A 210 18.24 -1.16 -28.47
C MET A 210 18.48 -2.57 -29.05
N HIS A 211 17.72 -2.98 -30.08
CA HIS A 211 17.78 -4.33 -30.64
C HIS A 211 19.13 -4.71 -31.27
N PRO A 212 19.87 -3.81 -31.94
CA PRO A 212 21.21 -4.13 -32.41
C PRO A 212 22.16 -4.57 -31.29
N MET A 213 22.00 -4.02 -30.08
CA MET A 213 22.81 -4.36 -28.91
C MET A 213 22.42 -5.72 -28.35
N ILE A 214 21.14 -6.09 -28.42
CA ILE A 214 20.69 -7.45 -28.13
C ILE A 214 21.31 -8.41 -29.15
N ALA A 215 21.19 -8.13 -30.45
CA ALA A 215 21.76 -8.99 -31.49
C ALA A 215 23.28 -9.15 -31.36
N TYR A 216 23.99 -8.07 -31.05
CA TYR A 216 25.42 -8.09 -30.79
C TYR A 216 25.80 -8.97 -29.59
N THR A 217 25.04 -8.90 -28.49
CA THR A 217 25.34 -9.60 -27.23
C THR A 217 24.84 -11.05 -27.20
N THR A 218 23.86 -11.40 -28.04
CA THR A 218 23.38 -12.79 -28.19
C THR A 218 24.14 -13.57 -29.26
N ALA A 219 24.85 -12.88 -30.17
CA ALA A 219 25.61 -13.53 -31.22
C ALA A 219 26.63 -14.53 -30.65
N PRO A 220 26.67 -15.78 -31.18
CA PRO A 220 27.68 -16.77 -30.84
C PRO A 220 29.09 -16.29 -31.13
N ARG A 221 30.06 -16.67 -30.28
CA ARG A 221 31.49 -16.38 -30.50
C ARG A 221 32.10 -17.06 -31.74
N THR A 222 31.36 -17.97 -32.38
CA THR A 222 31.75 -18.54 -33.67
C THR A 222 31.70 -17.52 -34.80
N PHE A 223 30.99 -16.40 -34.64
CA PHE A 223 30.98 -15.30 -35.59
C PHE A 223 32.25 -14.44 -35.40
N PRO A 224 33.05 -14.20 -36.47
CA PRO A 224 34.29 -13.43 -36.37
C PRO A 224 34.12 -12.04 -35.75
N GLU A 225 32.99 -11.39 -36.00
CA GLU A 225 32.70 -10.01 -35.58
C GLU A 225 32.53 -9.86 -34.05
N VAL A 226 32.27 -10.96 -33.34
CA VAL A 226 32.05 -10.97 -31.88
C VAL A 226 32.94 -11.96 -31.13
N ALA A 227 33.87 -12.62 -31.81
CA ALA A 227 34.76 -13.63 -31.21
C ALA A 227 35.55 -13.08 -30.00
N GLY A 228 35.96 -11.81 -30.08
CA GLY A 228 36.70 -11.09 -29.03
C GLY A 228 35.86 -10.32 -28.01
N ARG A 229 34.52 -10.46 -28.02
CA ARG A 229 33.62 -9.67 -27.16
C ARG A 229 33.89 -9.89 -25.67
N ASP A 230 33.94 -8.81 -24.90
CA ASP A 230 34.05 -8.83 -23.45
C ASP A 230 32.67 -8.98 -22.77
N ASP A 231 32.44 -10.13 -22.14
CA ASP A 231 31.17 -10.46 -21.47
C ASP A 231 31.20 -10.26 -19.95
N ARG A 232 32.26 -9.66 -19.40
CA ARG A 232 32.40 -9.43 -17.94
C ARG A 232 31.29 -8.56 -17.36
N MET A 233 30.68 -7.70 -18.18
CA MET A 233 29.55 -6.86 -17.75
C MET A 233 28.37 -7.70 -17.26
N VAL A 234 28.07 -8.84 -17.90
CA VAL A 234 26.99 -9.74 -17.46
C VAL A 234 27.28 -10.31 -16.07
N LYS A 235 28.51 -10.80 -15.87
CA LYS A 235 28.94 -11.32 -14.57
C LYS A 235 28.87 -10.24 -13.49
N THR A 236 29.31 -9.02 -13.81
CA THR A 236 29.24 -7.87 -12.91
C THR A 236 27.80 -7.52 -12.56
N ALA A 237 26.90 -7.48 -13.54
CA ALA A 237 25.49 -7.22 -13.32
C ALA A 237 24.84 -8.30 -12.44
N LEU A 238 25.17 -9.58 -12.65
CA LEU A 238 24.68 -10.69 -11.82
C LEU A 238 25.20 -10.61 -10.38
N VAL A 239 26.47 -10.24 -10.18
CA VAL A 239 27.04 -10.03 -8.83
C VAL A 239 26.36 -8.87 -8.12
N LEU A 240 26.15 -7.74 -8.80
CA LEU A 240 25.43 -6.59 -8.23
C LEU A 240 23.98 -6.94 -7.91
N LEU A 241 23.31 -7.70 -8.78
CA LEU A 241 21.96 -8.20 -8.52
C LEU A 241 21.92 -9.12 -7.30
N ALA A 242 22.84 -10.09 -7.20
CA ALA A 242 22.94 -10.98 -6.06
C ALA A 242 23.21 -10.21 -4.75
N GLY A 243 24.11 -9.22 -4.78
CA GLY A 243 24.36 -8.32 -3.66
C GLY A 243 23.11 -7.50 -3.27
N GLY A 244 22.37 -7.00 -4.25
CA GLY A 244 21.10 -6.29 -4.03
C GLY A 244 20.02 -7.18 -3.39
N VAL A 245 19.88 -8.43 -3.88
CA VAL A 245 18.95 -9.42 -3.32
C VAL A 245 19.35 -9.80 -1.90
N ALA A 246 20.63 -10.05 -1.64
CA ALA A 246 21.13 -10.33 -0.30
C ALA A 246 20.88 -9.15 0.66
N GLY A 247 21.18 -7.93 0.24
CA GLY A 247 20.91 -6.71 1.00
C GLY A 247 19.42 -6.52 1.30
N ALA A 248 18.55 -6.76 0.31
CA ALA A 248 17.10 -6.74 0.51
C ALA A 248 16.63 -7.81 1.51
N GLY A 249 17.21 -9.02 1.45
CA GLY A 249 16.94 -10.10 2.40
C GLY A 249 17.35 -9.74 3.83
N VAL A 250 18.54 -9.15 4.03
CA VAL A 250 18.99 -8.65 5.34
C VAL A 250 18.04 -7.57 5.86
N LEU A 251 17.67 -6.60 5.02
CA LEU A 251 16.73 -5.54 5.39
C LEU A 251 15.36 -6.10 5.78
N ALA A 252 14.84 -7.07 5.02
CA ALA A 252 13.57 -7.74 5.33
C ALA A 252 13.64 -8.47 6.68
N THR A 253 14.73 -9.18 6.97
CA THR A 253 14.95 -9.85 8.25
C THR A 253 15.05 -8.86 9.41
N GLN A 254 15.77 -7.73 9.24
CA GLN A 254 15.85 -6.70 10.27
C GLN A 254 14.50 -6.03 10.53
N ARG A 255 13.72 -5.74 9.49
CA ARG A 255 12.36 -5.19 9.63
C ARG A 255 11.43 -6.20 10.29
N ARG A 256 11.48 -7.46 9.88
CA ARG A 256 10.78 -8.58 10.53
C ARG A 256 11.10 -8.64 12.02
N ALA A 257 12.38 -8.61 12.41
CA ALA A 257 12.79 -8.65 13.81
C ALA A 257 12.17 -7.50 14.63
N ARG A 258 12.14 -6.27 14.08
CA ARG A 258 11.45 -5.13 14.71
C ARG A 258 9.94 -5.30 14.79
N ALA A 259 9.32 -5.81 13.72
CA ALA A 259 7.88 -6.00 13.64
C ALA A 259 7.37 -7.04 14.65
N VAL A 260 8.17 -8.07 14.95
CA VAL A 260 7.80 -9.16 15.87
C VAL A 260 8.28 -8.95 17.30
N ALA A 261 9.07 -7.90 17.54
CA ALA A 261 9.48 -7.53 18.89
C ALA A 261 8.31 -6.83 19.62
N GLY A 262 8.01 -7.30 20.83
CA GLY A 262 7.21 -6.52 21.78
C GLY A 262 7.90 -5.20 22.12
N TRP A 263 7.16 -4.28 22.74
CA TRP A 263 7.79 -3.19 23.48
C TRP A 263 8.50 -3.76 24.72
N PRO A 264 9.48 -3.04 25.32
CA PRO A 264 10.28 -3.58 26.42
C PRO A 264 9.47 -4.14 27.60
N ASN A 265 8.30 -3.55 27.87
CA ASN A 265 7.42 -3.93 28.98
C ASN A 265 6.19 -4.73 28.51
N SER A 266 6.17 -5.19 27.25
CA SER A 266 5.06 -5.98 26.75
C SER A 266 4.98 -7.31 27.48
N ARG A 267 3.74 -7.70 27.79
CA ARG A 267 3.39 -8.97 28.42
C ARG A 267 2.68 -9.85 27.41
N THR A 268 2.51 -11.11 27.77
CA THR A 268 1.83 -12.09 26.91
C THR A 268 0.74 -12.83 27.65
N VAL A 269 -0.33 -13.17 26.93
CA VAL A 269 -1.37 -14.12 27.34
C VAL A 269 -1.47 -15.21 26.28
N THR A 270 -1.71 -16.45 26.73
CA THR A 270 -2.08 -17.57 25.85
C THR A 270 -3.58 -17.79 25.94
N THR A 271 -4.27 -17.72 24.80
CA THR A 271 -5.74 -17.86 24.74
C THR A 271 -6.15 -19.34 24.69
N ARG A 272 -7.43 -19.63 24.87
CA ARG A 272 -8.02 -20.97 24.76
C ARG A 272 -7.81 -21.62 23.39
N HIS A 273 -7.57 -20.80 22.36
CA HIS A 273 -7.25 -21.24 21.01
C HIS A 273 -5.74 -21.51 20.80
N GLY A 274 -4.93 -21.36 21.85
CA GLY A 274 -3.47 -21.48 21.83
C GLY A 274 -2.76 -20.27 21.20
N ASN A 275 -3.49 -19.23 20.82
CA ASN A 275 -2.89 -18.00 20.28
C ASN A 275 -2.13 -17.27 21.38
N VAL A 276 -1.02 -16.62 21.02
CA VAL A 276 -0.21 -15.82 21.95
C VAL A 276 -0.40 -14.35 21.62
N LEU A 277 -1.00 -13.61 22.55
CA LEU A 277 -1.29 -12.19 22.40
C LEU A 277 -0.29 -11.38 23.22
N PHE A 278 0.36 -10.42 22.57
CA PHE A 278 1.17 -9.40 23.22
C PHE A 278 0.29 -8.21 23.56
N TYR A 279 0.44 -7.73 24.79
CA TYR A 279 -0.28 -6.56 25.29
C TYR A 279 0.62 -5.67 26.14
N ASP A 280 0.28 -4.39 26.18
CA ASP A 280 0.94 -3.36 26.97
C ASP A 280 -0.09 -2.68 27.87
N THR A 281 0.34 -2.29 29.07
CA THR A 281 -0.47 -1.59 30.06
C THR A 281 0.08 -0.18 30.30
N GLY A 282 -0.80 0.80 30.48
CA GLY A 282 -0.44 2.17 30.84
C GLY A 282 -1.40 2.77 31.86
N GLY A 283 -1.01 3.91 32.44
CA GLY A 283 -1.76 4.60 33.49
C GLY A 283 -1.42 4.12 34.90
N GLN A 284 -1.70 4.95 35.90
CA GLN A 284 -1.49 4.57 37.31
C GLN A 284 -2.74 3.91 37.91
N GLY A 285 -2.51 3.04 38.90
CA GLY A 285 -3.53 2.28 39.62
C GLY A 285 -4.48 3.18 40.41
N VAL A 286 -5.43 3.80 39.71
CA VAL A 286 -6.61 4.39 40.35
C VAL A 286 -7.50 3.22 40.71
N ASP A 287 -7.44 2.79 41.97
CA ASP A 287 -8.33 1.78 42.48
C ASP A 287 -9.77 2.19 42.16
N HIS A 288 -10.54 1.23 41.62
CA HIS A 288 -11.95 1.35 41.22
C HIS A 288 -12.28 1.95 39.83
N ARG A 289 -11.34 2.52 39.05
CA ARG A 289 -11.66 2.93 37.66
C ARG A 289 -11.68 1.75 36.68
N PRO A 290 -12.60 1.72 35.70
CA PRO A 290 -12.58 0.69 34.67
C PRO A 290 -11.36 0.84 33.75
N VAL A 291 -10.80 -0.27 33.30
CA VAL A 291 -9.64 -0.31 32.40
C VAL A 291 -10.09 -0.13 30.95
N LEU A 292 -9.48 0.81 30.22
CA LEU A 292 -9.76 1.04 28.81
C LEU A 292 -8.99 0.03 27.95
N VAL A 293 -9.70 -0.90 27.32
CA VAL A 293 -9.09 -1.97 26.50
C VAL A 293 -9.24 -1.63 25.02
N PHE A 294 -8.11 -1.35 24.37
CA PHE A 294 -8.05 -0.91 22.97
C PHE A 294 -7.95 -2.08 21.99
N ASN A 295 -8.88 -2.13 21.03
CA ASN A 295 -8.91 -3.11 19.94
C ASN A 295 -8.80 -2.42 18.58
N HIS A 296 -7.70 -2.68 17.87
CA HIS A 296 -7.36 -1.97 16.63
C HIS A 296 -8.27 -2.34 15.45
N GLY A 297 -8.23 -1.57 14.36
CA GLY A 297 -8.93 -1.90 13.12
C GLY A 297 -8.31 -3.10 12.37
N LEU A 298 -8.95 -3.50 11.27
CA LEU A 298 -8.38 -4.42 10.29
C LEU A 298 -7.14 -3.78 9.65
N ALA A 299 -6.07 -4.56 9.41
CA ALA A 299 -4.81 -4.06 8.83
C ALA A 299 -4.17 -2.89 9.63
N SER A 300 -4.56 -2.70 10.89
CA SER A 300 -4.04 -1.71 11.82
C SER A 300 -3.27 -2.40 12.96
N THR A 301 -2.69 -1.63 13.87
CA THR A 301 -1.87 -2.09 14.99
C THR A 301 -2.09 -1.21 16.23
N PRO A 302 -1.73 -1.67 17.44
CA PRO A 302 -1.92 -0.89 18.68
C PRO A 302 -1.32 0.52 18.64
N GLU A 303 -0.21 0.68 17.92
CA GLU A 303 0.48 1.96 17.78
C GLU A 303 -0.36 3.05 17.11
N HIS A 304 -1.45 2.71 16.43
CA HIS A 304 -2.38 3.71 15.90
C HIS A 304 -3.06 4.51 17.01
N PHE A 305 -3.21 3.92 18.20
CA PHE A 305 -3.79 4.60 19.35
C PHE A 305 -2.76 5.39 20.17
N ALA A 306 -1.50 5.49 19.75
CA ALA A 306 -0.43 6.02 20.59
C ALA A 306 -0.74 7.42 21.17
N TRP A 307 -1.26 8.35 20.36
CA TRP A 307 -1.67 9.67 20.85
C TRP A 307 -2.81 9.62 21.87
N MET A 308 -3.79 8.73 21.67
CA MET A 308 -4.90 8.55 22.60
C MET A 308 -4.44 7.93 23.91
N VAL A 309 -3.61 6.89 23.80
CA VAL A 309 -3.06 6.14 24.94
C VAL A 309 -2.17 7.04 25.77
N GLU A 310 -1.30 7.84 25.15
CA GLU A 310 -0.47 8.82 25.87
C GLU A 310 -1.34 9.82 26.63
N ARG A 311 -2.36 10.38 25.96
CA ARG A 311 -3.31 11.33 26.55
C ARG A 311 -4.07 10.71 27.73
N LEU A 312 -4.66 9.53 27.53
CA LEU A 312 -5.49 8.85 28.54
C LEU A 312 -4.66 8.35 29.72
N ALA A 313 -3.54 7.70 29.45
CA ALA A 313 -2.72 7.07 30.47
C ALA A 313 -1.90 8.07 31.29
N PHE A 314 -1.26 9.05 30.63
CA PHE A 314 -0.29 9.93 31.29
C PHE A 314 -0.86 11.32 31.62
N ASP A 315 -1.70 11.90 30.76
CA ASP A 315 -2.27 13.23 31.07
C ASP A 315 -3.55 13.13 31.92
N LEU A 316 -4.40 12.12 31.68
CA LEU A 316 -5.72 11.99 32.30
C LEU A 316 -5.81 10.86 33.36
N GLY A 317 -4.77 10.03 33.47
CA GLY A 317 -4.66 9.00 34.51
C GLY A 317 -5.63 7.82 34.39
N HIS A 318 -6.19 7.53 33.22
CA HIS A 318 -7.00 6.33 33.01
C HIS A 318 -6.11 5.08 32.83
N PRO A 319 -6.43 3.95 33.48
CA PRO A 319 -5.73 2.71 33.23
C PRO A 319 -6.10 2.17 31.85
N VAL A 320 -5.11 1.78 31.05
CA VAL A 320 -5.30 1.32 29.68
C VAL A 320 -4.59 -0.01 29.42
N VAL A 321 -5.18 -0.80 28.51
CA VAL A 321 -4.58 -1.99 27.92
C VAL A 321 -4.64 -1.84 26.41
N THR A 322 -3.52 -2.05 25.73
CA THR A 322 -3.47 -2.16 24.27
C THR A 322 -2.91 -3.53 23.91
N TYR A 323 -3.37 -4.14 22.82
CA TYR A 323 -2.89 -5.46 22.42
C TYR A 323 -2.93 -5.63 20.91
N ALA A 324 -1.99 -6.41 20.37
CA ALA A 324 -2.04 -6.82 18.97
C ALA A 324 -2.88 -8.10 18.83
N ARG A 325 -3.86 -8.13 17.93
CA ARG A 325 -4.63 -9.35 17.63
C ARG A 325 -3.74 -10.47 17.08
N ALA A 326 -4.20 -11.72 17.19
CA ALA A 326 -3.46 -12.89 16.74
C ALA A 326 -3.01 -12.79 15.27
N GLY A 327 -1.69 -12.81 15.05
CA GLY A 327 -1.07 -12.69 13.74
C GLY A 327 -0.57 -11.28 13.37
N TYR A 328 -0.93 -10.25 14.15
CA TYR A 328 -0.42 -8.90 14.01
C TYR A 328 0.81 -8.67 14.89
N GLY A 329 1.80 -7.96 14.34
CA GLY A 329 3.03 -7.60 15.01
C GLY A 329 3.66 -8.73 15.85
N PRO A 330 3.87 -8.54 17.16
CA PRO A 330 4.46 -9.56 18.02
C PRO A 330 3.52 -10.74 18.30
N SER A 331 2.20 -10.55 18.26
CA SER A 331 1.19 -11.59 18.52
C SER A 331 1.18 -12.69 17.45
N ARG A 332 0.94 -13.93 17.89
CA ARG A 332 1.00 -15.14 17.05
C ARG A 332 -0.33 -15.87 17.08
N ARG A 333 -0.86 -16.15 15.90
CA ARG A 333 -1.94 -17.12 15.73
C ARG A 333 -1.34 -18.50 15.61
N MET A 334 -1.65 -19.39 16.55
CA MET A 334 -1.15 -20.77 16.59
C MET A 334 -2.19 -21.74 16.03
N LYS A 335 -3.48 -21.41 16.15
CA LYS A 335 -4.58 -22.20 15.60
C LYS A 335 -4.41 -22.40 14.10
N GLN A 336 -4.49 -23.66 13.65
CA GLN A 336 -4.35 -24.03 12.24
C GLN A 336 -5.69 -24.12 11.50
N ALA A 337 -6.79 -24.31 12.24
CA ALA A 337 -8.14 -24.31 11.67
C ALA A 337 -8.43 -22.97 10.94
N PRO A 338 -9.39 -22.96 10.00
CA PRO A 338 -9.86 -21.73 9.38
C PRO A 338 -10.23 -20.68 10.44
N TYR A 339 -9.97 -19.41 10.12
CA TYR A 339 -10.28 -18.30 11.01
C TYR A 339 -11.79 -18.13 11.14
N THR A 340 -12.25 -17.75 12.33
CA THR A 340 -13.63 -17.30 12.57
C THR A 340 -13.59 -15.98 13.33
N ILE A 341 -14.59 -15.12 13.13
CA ILE A 341 -14.70 -13.88 13.92
C ILE A 341 -14.76 -14.20 15.43
N GLN A 342 -15.44 -15.29 15.79
CA GLN A 342 -15.53 -15.78 17.16
C GLN A 342 -14.16 -16.04 17.80
N GLU A 343 -13.15 -16.49 17.03
CA GLU A 343 -11.79 -16.67 17.54
C GLU A 343 -11.21 -15.36 18.08
N SER A 344 -11.40 -14.25 17.38
CA SER A 344 -10.92 -12.93 17.85
C SER A 344 -11.72 -12.39 19.03
N VAL A 345 -12.99 -12.73 19.13
CA VAL A 345 -13.84 -12.38 20.27
C VAL A 345 -13.40 -13.15 21.52
N ASP A 346 -13.20 -14.46 21.40
CA ASP A 346 -12.71 -15.31 22.50
C ASP A 346 -11.29 -14.91 22.93
N ASP A 347 -10.42 -14.57 21.98
CA ASP A 347 -9.07 -14.09 22.24
C ASP A 347 -9.08 -12.77 23.06
N LEU A 348 -10.02 -11.87 22.79
CA LEU A 348 -10.22 -10.64 23.57
C LEU A 348 -10.75 -10.94 24.98
N GLU A 349 -11.71 -11.86 25.10
CA GLU A 349 -12.23 -12.30 26.40
C GLU A 349 -11.10 -12.88 27.27
N ASP A 350 -10.31 -13.79 26.72
CA ASP A 350 -9.19 -14.44 27.41
C ASP A 350 -8.10 -13.44 27.81
N LEU A 351 -7.78 -12.47 26.94
CA LEU A 351 -6.88 -11.37 27.29
C LEU A 351 -7.38 -10.64 28.52
N ILE A 352 -8.64 -10.21 28.53
CA ILE A 352 -9.20 -9.42 29.63
C ILE A 352 -9.24 -10.24 30.93
N ARG A 353 -9.67 -11.51 30.88
CA ARG A 353 -9.73 -12.41 32.04
C ARG A 353 -8.36 -12.75 32.63
N GLN A 354 -7.33 -12.86 31.80
CA GLN A 354 -5.99 -13.24 32.27
C GLN A 354 -5.09 -12.04 32.60
N ALA A 355 -5.27 -10.90 31.93
CA ALA A 355 -4.41 -9.73 32.12
C ALA A 355 -4.86 -8.83 33.28
N LEU A 356 -6.13 -8.91 33.70
CA LEU A 356 -6.74 -8.00 34.67
C LEU A 356 -7.44 -8.79 35.80
N PRO A 357 -7.52 -8.24 37.03
CA PRO A 357 -8.28 -8.84 38.12
C PRO A 357 -9.74 -9.16 37.75
N GLU A 358 -10.31 -10.17 38.39
CA GLU A 358 -11.64 -10.71 38.07
C GLU A 358 -12.76 -9.68 38.29
N ASP A 359 -12.67 -8.90 39.36
CA ASP A 359 -13.60 -7.83 39.74
C ASP A 359 -13.39 -6.53 38.94
N ARG A 360 -12.26 -6.40 38.24
CA ARG A 360 -11.92 -5.19 37.50
C ARG A 360 -12.82 -5.05 36.27
N LYS A 361 -13.64 -4.00 36.28
CA LYS A 361 -14.46 -3.58 35.15
C LYS A 361 -13.61 -3.04 33.99
N VAL A 362 -14.13 -3.13 32.78
CA VAL A 362 -13.46 -2.66 31.57
C VAL A 362 -14.37 -1.80 30.70
N VAL A 363 -13.79 -0.85 29.99
CA VAL A 363 -14.44 -0.14 28.88
C VAL A 363 -13.75 -0.58 27.60
N LEU A 364 -14.53 -1.13 26.66
CA LEU A 364 -14.00 -1.66 25.41
C LEU A 364 -13.93 -0.54 24.37
N VAL A 365 -12.73 -0.14 23.96
CA VAL A 365 -12.50 0.92 22.97
C VAL A 365 -12.06 0.27 21.66
N GLY A 366 -12.89 0.31 20.63
CA GLY A 366 -12.64 -0.39 19.36
C GLY A 366 -12.67 0.55 18.17
N HIS A 367 -11.71 0.42 17.25
CA HIS A 367 -11.73 1.15 15.97
C HIS A 367 -12.15 0.25 14.82
N SER A 368 -13.00 0.77 13.93
CA SER A 368 -13.38 0.06 12.70
C SER A 368 -13.86 -1.37 13.01
N LEU A 369 -13.21 -2.41 12.46
CA LEU A 369 -13.52 -3.81 12.78
C LEU A 369 -13.38 -4.15 14.28
N GLY A 370 -12.41 -3.56 14.98
CA GLY A 370 -12.22 -3.77 16.43
C GLY A 370 -13.45 -3.36 17.26
N ALA A 371 -14.26 -2.43 16.76
CA ALA A 371 -15.49 -2.00 17.41
C ALA A 371 -16.60 -3.08 17.33
N ASP A 372 -16.75 -3.75 16.19
CA ASP A 372 -17.72 -4.86 16.06
C ASP A 372 -17.27 -6.09 16.89
N LEU A 373 -15.96 -6.37 16.93
CA LEU A 373 -15.42 -7.41 17.81
C LEU A 373 -15.72 -7.13 19.29
N ASN A 374 -15.52 -5.88 19.73
CA ASN A 374 -15.83 -5.47 21.09
C ASN A 374 -17.33 -5.62 21.41
N ARG A 375 -18.21 -5.22 20.50
CA ARG A 375 -19.67 -5.37 20.66
C ARG A 375 -20.06 -6.83 20.90
N ARG A 376 -19.49 -7.76 20.12
CA ARG A 376 -19.75 -9.21 20.27
C ARG A 376 -19.22 -9.76 21.59
N ALA A 377 -18.07 -9.26 22.05
CA ALA A 377 -17.46 -9.67 23.32
C ALA A 377 -18.30 -9.29 24.55
N VAL A 378 -19.19 -8.30 24.45
CA VAL A 378 -20.03 -7.86 25.58
C VAL A 378 -20.86 -9.02 26.15
N ALA A 379 -21.44 -9.88 25.29
CA ALA A 379 -22.24 -11.01 25.75
C ALA A 379 -21.43 -12.00 26.60
N GLN A 380 -20.14 -12.19 26.29
CA GLN A 380 -19.25 -13.11 27.01
C GLN A 380 -18.66 -12.50 28.28
N LEU A 381 -18.34 -11.20 28.24
CA LEU A 381 -17.77 -10.48 29.37
C LEU A 381 -18.84 -10.07 30.40
N GLY A 382 -20.11 -10.00 29.99
CA GLY A 382 -21.25 -9.73 30.86
C GLY A 382 -21.09 -8.45 31.66
N GLU A 383 -21.36 -8.53 32.96
CA GLU A 383 -21.30 -7.38 33.87
C GLU A 383 -19.91 -6.75 33.98
N ARG A 384 -18.85 -7.42 33.50
CA ARG A 384 -17.49 -6.86 33.54
C ARG A 384 -17.33 -5.65 32.60
N VAL A 385 -18.22 -5.50 31.62
CA VAL A 385 -18.21 -4.35 30.71
C VAL A 385 -18.93 -3.16 31.34
N ALA A 386 -18.17 -2.12 31.70
CA ALA A 386 -18.71 -0.85 32.19
C ALA A 386 -19.12 0.11 31.05
N GLY A 387 -18.66 -0.13 29.83
CA GLY A 387 -19.05 0.65 28.64
C GLY A 387 -18.36 0.20 27.36
N VAL A 388 -18.84 0.69 26.21
CA VAL A 388 -18.25 0.43 24.90
C VAL A 388 -18.08 1.74 24.13
N VAL A 389 -16.88 1.96 23.60
CA VAL A 389 -16.57 3.09 22.72
C VAL A 389 -16.28 2.57 21.32
N TYR A 390 -16.97 3.15 20.34
CA TYR A 390 -16.87 2.85 18.92
C TYR A 390 -16.17 4.00 18.20
N LEU A 391 -14.91 3.81 17.80
CA LEU A 391 -14.14 4.79 17.03
C LEU A 391 -14.32 4.54 15.54
N ASP A 392 -15.06 5.42 14.86
CA ASP A 392 -15.42 5.33 13.43
C ASP A 392 -15.72 3.88 13.00
N PRO A 393 -16.72 3.23 13.64
CA PRO A 393 -16.84 1.77 13.64
C PRO A 393 -17.23 1.22 12.28
N THR A 394 -16.92 -0.06 12.11
CA THR A 394 -17.55 -0.89 11.08
C THR A 394 -18.90 -1.39 11.59
N HIS A 395 -19.92 -1.36 10.73
CA HIS A 395 -21.24 -1.93 11.02
C HIS A 395 -21.45 -3.24 10.22
N PRO A 396 -21.98 -4.33 10.81
CA PRO A 396 -22.18 -5.61 10.12
C PRO A 396 -22.98 -5.52 8.81
N GLY A 397 -24.00 -4.67 8.78
CA GLY A 397 -24.81 -4.40 7.58
C GLY A 397 -24.18 -3.45 6.54
N GLN A 398 -22.93 -3.00 6.70
CA GLN A 398 -22.38 -1.94 5.84
C GLN A 398 -22.27 -2.33 4.36
N LEU A 399 -22.01 -3.61 4.06
CA LEU A 399 -21.89 -4.09 2.67
C LEU A 399 -23.25 -4.35 2.00
N VAL A 400 -24.31 -4.49 2.80
CA VAL A 400 -25.69 -4.61 2.31
C VAL A 400 -26.30 -3.23 2.08
N ARG A 401 -26.11 -2.32 3.05
CA ARG A 401 -26.77 -1.01 3.08
C ARG A 401 -26.09 0.06 2.24
N SER A 402 -24.76 0.09 2.23
CA SER A 402 -24.01 1.12 1.49
C SER A 402 -23.42 0.55 0.20
N GLU A 403 -23.91 1.03 -0.94
CA GLU A 403 -23.32 0.72 -2.24
C GLU A 403 -21.86 1.19 -2.33
N LYS A 404 -21.53 2.31 -1.66
CA LYS A 404 -20.17 2.85 -1.62
C LYS A 404 -19.23 1.91 -0.86
N GLN A 405 -19.64 1.42 0.32
CA GLN A 405 -18.86 0.44 1.08
C GLN A 405 -18.74 -0.88 0.31
N ARG A 406 -19.81 -1.34 -0.36
CA ARG A 406 -19.79 -2.54 -1.20
C ARG A 406 -18.80 -2.43 -2.37
N LYS A 407 -18.78 -1.32 -3.11
CA LYS A 407 -17.80 -1.11 -4.18
C LYS A 407 -16.38 -0.93 -3.63
N GLY A 408 -16.26 -0.25 -2.49
CA GLY A 408 -14.99 -0.09 -1.77
C GLY A 408 -14.40 -1.42 -1.32
N SER A 409 -15.24 -2.35 -0.88
CA SER A 409 -14.83 -3.67 -0.36
C SER A 409 -14.12 -4.51 -1.42
N GLU A 410 -14.56 -4.47 -2.69
CA GLU A 410 -13.92 -5.18 -3.80
C GLU A 410 -12.48 -4.69 -4.05
N MET A 411 -12.31 -3.36 -4.12
CA MET A 411 -11.00 -2.73 -4.30
C MET A 411 -10.09 -2.97 -3.10
N PHE A 412 -10.66 -2.95 -1.89
CA PHE A 412 -9.95 -3.21 -0.65
C PHE A 412 -9.52 -4.69 -0.53
N THR A 413 -10.38 -5.65 -0.88
CA THR A 413 -10.02 -7.07 -0.99
C THR A 413 -8.83 -7.26 -1.93
N TYR A 414 -8.92 -6.71 -3.14
CA TYR A 414 -7.85 -6.81 -4.11
C TYR A 414 -6.52 -6.27 -3.55
N SER A 415 -6.58 -5.10 -2.90
CA SER A 415 -5.41 -4.45 -2.30
C SER A 415 -4.78 -5.30 -1.19
N LEU A 416 -5.57 -5.87 -0.28
CA LEU A 416 -5.07 -6.74 0.80
C LEU A 416 -4.43 -8.02 0.24
N THR A 417 -5.08 -8.70 -0.71
CA THR A 417 -4.55 -9.92 -1.31
C THR A 417 -3.25 -9.66 -2.06
N GLU A 418 -3.16 -8.56 -2.82
CA GLU A 418 -1.94 -8.19 -3.53
C GLU A 418 -0.83 -7.78 -2.55
N MET A 419 -1.12 -6.97 -1.53
CA MET A 419 -0.13 -6.63 -0.51
C MET A 419 0.40 -7.87 0.20
N ALA A 420 -0.45 -8.81 0.58
CA ALA A 420 -0.04 -10.08 1.18
C ALA A 420 0.85 -10.89 0.23
N ARG A 421 0.50 -10.98 -1.06
CA ARG A 421 1.32 -11.71 -2.05
C ARG A 421 2.66 -11.04 -2.28
N TRP A 422 2.69 -9.74 -2.55
CA TRP A 422 3.92 -9.03 -2.90
C TRP A 422 4.88 -8.92 -1.72
N THR A 423 4.39 -8.74 -0.50
CA THR A 423 5.25 -8.68 0.69
C THR A 423 5.82 -10.05 1.04
N LYS A 424 5.09 -11.16 0.80
CA LYS A 424 5.65 -12.54 0.86
C LYS A 424 6.79 -12.74 -0.13
N LEU A 425 6.71 -12.10 -1.30
CA LEU A 425 7.78 -12.10 -2.31
C LEU A 425 8.91 -11.11 -2.02
N GLY A 426 8.94 -10.48 -0.83
CA GLY A 426 10.04 -9.61 -0.39
C GLY A 426 9.96 -8.15 -0.84
N SER A 427 8.89 -7.73 -1.53
CA SER A 427 8.72 -6.33 -1.96
C SER A 427 8.69 -5.32 -0.81
N GLY A 428 8.45 -5.80 0.43
CA GLY A 428 8.55 -5.01 1.64
C GLY A 428 9.86 -4.23 1.75
N ALA A 429 10.98 -4.79 1.29
CA ALA A 429 12.29 -4.13 1.29
C ALA A 429 12.34 -2.87 0.38
N LEU A 430 11.52 -2.83 -0.67
CA LEU A 430 11.45 -1.74 -1.65
C LEU A 430 10.42 -0.67 -1.27
N MET A 431 9.58 -0.93 -0.27
CA MET A 431 8.59 0.04 0.17
C MET A 431 9.28 1.26 0.78
N SER A 432 8.67 2.42 0.54
CA SER A 432 9.02 3.68 1.22
C SER A 432 7.96 3.97 2.28
N ARG A 433 8.37 4.69 3.33
CA ARG A 433 7.48 5.03 4.44
C ARG A 433 6.37 5.95 3.93
N PRO A 434 5.08 5.56 4.06
CA PRO A 434 3.98 6.41 3.65
C PRO A 434 3.85 7.62 4.59
N ARG A 435 3.33 8.73 4.07
CA ARG A 435 3.26 10.00 4.80
C ARG A 435 2.44 9.92 6.10
N TRP A 436 1.38 9.13 6.13
CA TRP A 436 0.54 9.02 7.32
C TRP A 436 1.29 8.46 8.54
N VAL A 437 2.36 7.68 8.34
CA VAL A 437 3.22 7.20 9.43
C VAL A 437 3.96 8.37 10.10
N ASP A 438 4.14 9.49 9.40
CA ASP A 438 4.70 10.71 9.99
C ASP A 438 3.73 11.46 10.90
N ASP A 439 2.44 11.11 10.90
CA ASP A 439 1.45 11.69 11.81
C ASP A 439 1.54 11.05 13.21
N LEU A 440 2.04 9.81 13.29
CA LEU A 440 2.29 9.11 14.57
C LEU A 440 3.42 9.76 15.40
N PRO A 441 3.47 9.51 16.73
CA PRO A 441 4.58 9.98 17.54
C PRO A 441 5.90 9.38 17.06
N TYR A 442 6.98 10.15 17.15
CA TYR A 442 8.28 9.82 16.55
C TYR A 442 8.79 8.42 16.94
N ALA A 443 8.60 8.02 18.19
CA ALA A 443 9.03 6.73 18.73
C ALA A 443 8.39 5.51 18.04
N TYR A 444 7.19 5.66 17.47
CA TYR A 444 6.43 4.55 16.88
C TYR A 444 6.69 4.37 15.38
N ARG A 445 7.13 5.43 14.68
CA ARG A 445 7.17 5.48 13.21
C ARG A 445 8.00 4.37 12.58
N GLN A 446 9.17 4.07 13.16
CA GLN A 446 10.06 3.05 12.61
C GLN A 446 9.46 1.65 12.77
N LYS A 447 8.84 1.36 13.92
CA LYS A 447 8.21 0.07 14.19
C LYS A 447 6.97 -0.13 13.33
N VAL A 448 6.09 0.86 13.26
CA VAL A 448 4.90 0.82 12.39
C VAL A 448 5.30 0.65 10.94
N PHE A 449 6.31 1.37 10.44
CA PHE A 449 6.75 1.16 9.08
C PHE A 449 7.28 -0.28 8.86
N ALA A 450 8.04 -0.84 9.80
CA ALA A 450 8.48 -2.23 9.72
C ALA A 450 7.28 -3.21 9.65
N LEU A 451 6.23 -2.99 10.46
CA LEU A 451 4.99 -3.77 10.46
C LEU A 451 4.29 -3.75 9.10
N TYR A 452 4.20 -2.59 8.44
CA TYR A 452 3.56 -2.46 7.12
C TYR A 452 4.40 -3.00 5.97
N THR A 453 5.72 -3.14 6.14
CA THR A 453 6.57 -3.80 5.15
C THR A 453 6.59 -5.32 5.29
N ASP A 454 5.89 -5.83 6.29
CA ASP A 454 5.96 -7.21 6.72
C ASP A 454 4.72 -8.01 6.26
N ALA A 455 4.96 -9.17 5.65
CA ALA A 455 3.91 -10.03 5.13
C ALA A 455 2.91 -10.56 6.16
N ARG A 456 3.26 -10.62 7.45
CA ARG A 456 2.37 -11.15 8.50
C ARG A 456 1.15 -10.25 8.69
N LEU A 457 1.35 -8.93 8.74
CA LEU A 457 0.25 -7.97 8.88
C LEU A 457 -0.76 -8.15 7.75
N TRP A 458 -0.29 -8.15 6.50
CA TRP A 458 -1.17 -8.28 5.35
C TRP A 458 -1.81 -9.67 5.23
N SER A 459 -1.11 -10.72 5.63
CA SER A 459 -1.67 -12.08 5.64
C SER A 459 -2.74 -12.24 6.73
N ALA A 460 -2.55 -11.64 7.90
CA ALA A 460 -3.54 -11.64 8.97
C ALA A 460 -4.77 -10.83 8.55
N ALA A 461 -4.58 -9.63 8.00
CA ALA A 461 -5.66 -8.78 7.51
C ALA A 461 -6.45 -9.44 6.36
N ALA A 462 -5.77 -10.04 5.37
CA ALA A 462 -6.46 -10.72 4.28
C ALA A 462 -7.32 -11.89 4.77
N ARG A 463 -6.80 -12.67 5.74
CA ARG A 463 -7.52 -13.79 6.37
C ARG A 463 -8.74 -13.32 7.18
N GLU A 464 -8.57 -12.29 8.01
CA GLU A 464 -9.68 -11.70 8.79
C GLU A 464 -10.75 -11.15 7.83
N TRP A 465 -10.32 -10.41 6.82
CA TRP A 465 -11.23 -9.76 5.87
C TRP A 465 -12.05 -10.73 5.03
N GLU A 466 -11.48 -11.85 4.63
CA GLU A 466 -12.18 -12.87 3.85
C GLU A 466 -13.46 -13.31 4.56
N VAL A 467 -13.35 -13.66 5.85
CA VAL A 467 -14.46 -14.11 6.70
C VAL A 467 -15.41 -12.97 7.04
N VAL A 468 -14.87 -11.80 7.45
CA VAL A 468 -15.69 -10.62 7.79
C VAL A 468 -16.55 -10.18 6.61
N ARG A 469 -15.98 -10.15 5.40
CA ARG A 469 -16.68 -9.73 4.20
C ARG A 469 -17.81 -10.69 3.84
N GLU A 470 -17.57 -12.00 3.97
CA GLU A 470 -18.61 -13.01 3.72
C GLU A 470 -19.80 -12.81 4.66
N GLU A 471 -19.53 -12.68 5.97
CA GLU A 471 -20.58 -12.47 6.98
C GLU A 471 -21.34 -11.15 6.76
N PHE A 472 -20.65 -10.08 6.37
CA PHE A 472 -21.30 -8.79 6.11
C PHE A 472 -22.14 -8.79 4.83
N HIS A 473 -21.85 -9.66 3.87
CA HIS A 473 -22.71 -9.83 2.70
C HIS A 473 -23.99 -10.61 3.02
N SER A 474 -23.96 -11.46 4.04
CA SER A 474 -25.10 -12.25 4.51
C SER A 474 -25.85 -11.61 5.67
N PHE A 475 -25.53 -10.37 6.06
CA PHE A 475 -26.17 -9.73 7.20
C PHE A 475 -27.65 -9.40 6.91
N ASP A 476 -28.56 -10.09 7.60
CA ASP A 476 -30.02 -9.91 7.52
C ASP A 476 -30.67 -9.68 8.90
N GLU A 477 -29.88 -9.73 9.98
CA GLU A 477 -30.35 -9.63 11.35
C GLU A 477 -30.40 -8.18 11.87
N SER A 478 -31.14 -7.96 12.97
CA SER A 478 -31.02 -6.75 13.79
C SER A 478 -29.92 -6.91 14.82
N LEU A 479 -29.19 -5.83 15.15
CA LEU A 479 -28.18 -5.89 16.21
C LEU A 479 -28.83 -6.17 17.59
N THR A 480 -28.24 -7.11 18.33
CA THR A 480 -28.65 -7.44 19.71
C THR A 480 -28.43 -6.24 20.64
N PRO A 481 -29.35 -5.98 21.60
CA PRO A 481 -29.15 -4.96 22.63
C PRO A 481 -27.86 -5.17 23.42
N VAL A 482 -27.17 -4.08 23.75
CA VAL A 482 -25.88 -4.09 24.45
C VAL A 482 -26.08 -3.53 25.86
N PRO A 483 -26.01 -4.36 26.92
CA PRO A 483 -26.41 -3.98 28.29
C PRO A 483 -25.39 -3.11 29.06
N ALA A 484 -24.62 -2.28 28.35
CA ALA A 484 -23.67 -1.32 28.90
C ALA A 484 -23.85 0.06 28.24
N PRO A 485 -23.39 1.17 28.82
CA PRO A 485 -23.30 2.47 28.14
C PRO A 485 -22.48 2.40 26.84
N GLY A 486 -22.86 3.19 25.83
CA GLY A 486 -22.20 3.25 24.52
C GLY A 486 -21.88 4.67 24.06
N LEU A 487 -20.72 4.87 23.42
CA LEU A 487 -20.37 6.10 22.72
C LEU A 487 -19.82 5.79 21.33
N VAL A 488 -20.39 6.38 20.29
CA VAL A 488 -19.79 6.40 18.96
C VAL A 488 -19.04 7.71 18.76
N VAL A 489 -17.75 7.65 18.45
CA VAL A 489 -16.92 8.78 18.05
C VAL A 489 -16.67 8.66 16.54
N ALA A 490 -17.45 9.41 15.76
CA ALA A 490 -17.44 9.38 14.30
C ALA A 490 -16.42 10.36 13.72
N ALA A 491 -15.77 9.98 12.61
CA ALA A 491 -14.93 10.89 11.84
C ALA A 491 -15.81 11.67 10.85
N GLN A 492 -15.74 13.00 10.86
CA GLN A 492 -16.57 13.85 9.99
C GLN A 492 -16.46 13.46 8.51
N VAL A 493 -15.23 13.25 8.01
CA VAL A 493 -15.01 12.92 6.59
C VAL A 493 -15.68 11.59 6.23
N THR A 494 -15.80 10.64 7.17
CA THR A 494 -16.47 9.36 6.93
C THR A 494 -17.97 9.56 6.74
N VAL A 495 -18.63 10.25 7.68
CA VAL A 495 -20.08 10.45 7.66
C VAL A 495 -20.54 11.42 6.56
N ASP A 496 -19.73 12.43 6.23
CA ASP A 496 -20.00 13.36 5.12
C ASP A 496 -19.93 12.65 3.76
N MET A 497 -19.07 11.64 3.65
CA MET A 497 -18.85 10.89 2.41
C MET A 497 -19.92 9.84 2.14
N ASP A 498 -20.64 9.37 3.16
CA ASP A 498 -21.61 8.29 3.07
C ASP A 498 -22.68 8.46 4.16
N PRO A 499 -23.84 9.08 3.86
CA PRO A 499 -24.89 9.30 4.86
C PRO A 499 -25.40 8.02 5.53
N GLU A 500 -25.33 6.86 4.86
CA GLU A 500 -25.68 5.56 5.46
C GLU A 500 -24.79 5.23 6.67
N GLN A 501 -23.55 5.73 6.71
CA GLN A 501 -22.68 5.52 7.86
C GLN A 501 -23.24 6.13 9.14
N LEU A 502 -23.75 7.37 9.07
CA LEU A 502 -24.34 8.00 10.25
C LEU A 502 -25.60 7.25 10.72
N LEU A 503 -26.40 6.72 9.80
CA LEU A 503 -27.55 5.89 10.15
C LEU A 503 -27.12 4.59 10.86
N MET A 504 -26.08 3.93 10.34
CA MET A 504 -25.51 2.74 10.98
C MET A 504 -24.90 3.03 12.35
N TYR A 505 -24.34 4.23 12.57
CA TYR A 505 -23.84 4.66 13.88
C TYR A 505 -24.99 4.87 14.88
N ASN A 506 -26.09 5.45 14.42
CA ASN A 506 -27.31 5.55 15.23
C ASN A 506 -27.89 4.17 15.57
N ASP A 507 -27.77 3.18 14.68
CA ASP A 507 -28.23 1.82 14.97
C ASP A 507 -27.38 1.15 16.05
N LEU A 508 -26.07 1.36 16.06
CA LEU A 508 -25.21 0.94 17.18
C LEU A 508 -25.65 1.58 18.49
N VAL A 509 -25.87 2.90 18.50
CA VAL A 509 -26.36 3.63 19.68
C VAL A 509 -27.71 3.11 20.18
N ARG A 510 -28.64 2.81 19.26
CA ARG A 510 -29.95 2.24 19.60
C ARG A 510 -29.84 0.90 20.33
N THR A 511 -28.79 0.10 20.10
CA THR A 511 -28.60 -1.15 20.86
C THR A 511 -28.38 -0.93 22.36
N HIS A 512 -27.72 0.17 22.73
CA HIS A 512 -27.51 0.54 24.14
C HIS A 512 -28.80 1.11 24.74
N GLN A 513 -29.47 1.99 24.00
CA GLN A 513 -30.74 2.60 24.42
C GLN A 513 -31.84 1.55 24.61
N ALA A 514 -31.91 0.55 23.73
CA ALA A 514 -32.84 -0.58 23.83
C ALA A 514 -32.61 -1.43 25.09
N ALA A 515 -31.38 -1.43 25.63
CA ALA A 515 -31.05 -2.07 26.90
C ALA A 515 -31.22 -1.13 28.12
N GLY A 516 -31.84 0.04 27.93
CA GLY A 516 -32.03 1.05 28.98
C GLY A 516 -30.73 1.72 29.44
N ARG A 517 -29.69 1.72 28.59
CA ARG A 517 -28.38 2.33 28.86
C ARG A 517 -28.18 3.60 28.05
N HIS A 518 -27.26 4.45 28.50
CA HIS A 518 -26.84 5.63 27.74
C HIS A 518 -26.22 5.21 26.40
N GLY A 519 -26.53 5.95 25.34
CA GLY A 519 -25.98 5.75 24.01
C GLY A 519 -25.99 7.08 23.26
N ASP A 520 -24.84 7.49 22.73
CA ASP A 520 -24.69 8.75 21.99
C ASP A 520 -23.71 8.65 20.80
N VAL A 521 -23.87 9.54 19.81
CA VAL A 521 -22.95 9.71 18.69
C VAL A 521 -22.38 11.13 18.72
N THR A 522 -21.05 11.24 18.74
CA THR A 522 -20.33 12.50 18.61
C THR A 522 -19.43 12.48 17.38
N VAL A 523 -19.20 13.65 16.77
CA VAL A 523 -18.40 13.78 15.54
C VAL A 523 -17.14 14.58 15.83
N VAL A 524 -15.98 14.03 15.45
CA VAL A 524 -14.72 14.77 15.46
C VAL A 524 -14.56 15.47 14.11
N GLU A 525 -14.67 16.80 14.15
CA GLU A 525 -14.56 17.63 12.95
C GLU A 525 -13.23 17.42 12.23
N ARG A 526 -13.28 17.37 10.89
CA ARG A 526 -12.16 17.23 9.96
C ARG A 526 -11.36 15.93 10.08
N ALA A 527 -11.69 15.07 11.03
CA ALA A 527 -11.10 13.75 11.13
C ALA A 527 -11.59 12.86 9.98
N GLY A 528 -10.71 11.99 9.51
CA GLY A 528 -11.02 10.86 8.64
C GLY A 528 -10.78 9.53 9.35
N HIS A 529 -11.16 8.44 8.68
CA HIS A 529 -11.17 7.08 9.27
C HIS A 529 -9.89 6.68 10.01
N ASP A 530 -8.72 6.96 9.44
CA ASP A 530 -7.42 6.67 10.07
C ASP A 530 -6.91 7.85 10.90
N THR A 531 -7.13 9.09 10.44
CA THR A 531 -6.57 10.29 11.07
C THR A 531 -7.25 10.64 12.39
N ILE A 532 -8.44 10.10 12.67
CA ILE A 532 -9.04 10.13 14.02
C ILE A 532 -8.13 9.46 15.06
N LEU A 533 -7.27 8.53 14.64
CA LEU A 533 -6.29 7.85 15.49
C LEU A 533 -4.89 8.45 15.37
N THR A 534 -4.45 8.75 14.15
CA THR A 534 -3.04 9.03 13.87
C THR A 534 -2.68 10.51 13.88
N ASP A 535 -3.62 11.43 13.60
CA ASP A 535 -3.36 12.87 13.74
C ASP A 535 -3.49 13.28 15.22
N ALA A 536 -2.46 13.91 15.76
CA ALA A 536 -2.37 14.25 17.17
C ALA A 536 -3.56 15.11 17.66
N ARG A 537 -4.13 15.99 16.83
CA ARG A 537 -5.26 16.84 17.24
C ARG A 537 -6.53 16.01 17.35
N HIS A 538 -6.91 15.29 16.30
CA HIS A 538 -8.12 14.48 16.30
C HIS A 538 -8.05 13.37 17.36
N ALA A 539 -6.90 12.72 17.50
CA ALA A 539 -6.70 11.66 18.47
C ALA A 539 -6.82 12.16 19.92
N ARG A 540 -6.27 13.34 20.23
CA ARG A 540 -6.44 13.94 21.57
C ARG A 540 -7.88 14.36 21.83
N THR A 541 -8.58 14.94 20.84
CA THR A 541 -10.01 15.25 20.96
C THR A 541 -10.83 13.98 21.24
N ALA A 542 -10.60 12.91 20.48
CA ALA A 542 -11.28 11.63 20.70
C ALA A 542 -10.94 11.04 22.08
N ALA A 543 -9.69 11.15 22.55
CA ALA A 543 -9.31 10.72 23.89
C ALA A 543 -10.02 11.51 25.00
N ASP A 544 -10.16 12.83 24.85
CA ASP A 544 -10.89 13.66 25.82
C ASP A 544 -12.39 13.28 25.85
N LEU A 545 -13.00 12.99 24.69
CA LEU A 545 -14.38 12.49 24.59
C LEU A 545 -14.55 11.12 25.26
N ILE A 546 -13.59 10.21 25.08
CA ILE A 546 -13.57 8.91 25.76
C ILE A 546 -13.55 9.11 27.28
N ALA A 547 -12.62 9.93 27.79
CA ALA A 547 -12.49 10.18 29.21
C ALA A 547 -13.78 10.75 29.82
N ALA A 548 -14.37 11.76 29.15
CA ALA A 548 -15.63 12.36 29.59
C ALA A 548 -16.77 11.33 29.67
N PHE A 549 -16.92 10.48 28.65
CA PHE A 549 -17.92 9.41 28.67
C PHE A 549 -17.70 8.40 29.80
N VAL A 550 -16.45 7.99 30.02
CA VAL A 550 -16.11 7.04 31.08
C VAL A 550 -16.45 7.59 32.46
N ASP A 551 -16.08 8.84 32.72
CA ASP A 551 -16.33 9.49 34.01
C ASP A 551 -17.83 9.74 34.27
N GLN A 552 -18.60 10.07 33.22
CA GLN A 552 -20.03 10.36 33.36
C GLN A 552 -20.91 9.12 33.43
N HIS A 553 -20.58 8.07 32.67
CA HIS A 553 -21.50 6.95 32.45
C HIS A 553 -20.96 5.59 32.89
N CYS A 554 -19.65 5.42 33.03
CA CYS A 554 -19.03 4.12 33.34
C CYS A 554 -18.46 4.03 34.76
N ALA A 555 -18.14 5.16 35.40
CA ALA A 555 -17.47 5.21 36.70
C ALA A 555 -18.41 5.16 37.93
N ARG A 556 -19.74 5.10 37.75
CA ARG A 556 -20.70 5.07 38.87
C ARG A 556 -21.14 3.66 39.23
N ASN A 557 -20.55 3.11 40.30
CA ASN A 557 -21.19 2.29 41.34
C ASN A 557 -20.20 2.08 42.50
N ALA A 558 -19.99 3.11 43.30
CA ALA A 558 -19.48 3.01 44.66
C ALA A 558 -20.35 3.93 45.53
N ALA A 559 -21.23 3.32 46.34
CA ALA A 559 -22.07 3.91 47.37
C ALA A 559 -23.15 4.94 46.93
N ALA A 560 -24.38 4.46 46.73
CA ALA A 560 -25.53 5.14 47.33
C ALA A 560 -25.86 4.38 48.63
N PRO A 561 -25.79 5.00 49.82
CA PRO A 561 -26.32 4.38 51.02
C PRO A 561 -27.83 4.20 50.82
N ALA A 562 -28.32 2.99 51.11
CA ALA A 562 -29.74 2.79 51.29
C ALA A 562 -30.23 3.76 52.38
N GLU A 563 -31.17 4.64 52.04
CA GLU A 563 -31.95 5.33 53.06
C GLU A 563 -32.75 4.25 53.79
N GLU A 564 -32.22 3.82 54.95
CA GLU A 564 -33.01 3.21 56.00
C GLU A 564 -34.08 4.22 56.41
N LEU A 565 -35.30 3.99 55.90
CA LEU A 565 -36.53 4.46 56.52
C LEU A 565 -36.59 3.89 57.94
N THR A 566 -35.96 4.60 58.88
CA THR A 566 -36.10 4.35 60.30
C THR A 566 -37.44 4.92 60.73
N ASP A 567 -38.37 3.99 60.91
CA ASP A 567 -39.59 4.14 61.66
C ASP A 567 -39.25 4.66 63.08
N LYS A 568 -39.64 5.90 63.38
CA LYS A 568 -39.69 6.41 64.75
C LYS A 568 -41.07 7.00 65.00
N ALA A 569 -41.93 6.15 65.56
CA ALA A 569 -43.00 6.57 66.43
C ALA A 569 -42.45 7.42 67.59
N GLY A 570 -43.15 8.48 67.93
CA GLY A 570 -42.91 9.34 69.08
C GLY A 570 -44.15 10.15 69.42
N GLU A 571 -44.92 9.62 70.38
CA GLU A 571 -46.04 10.22 71.08
C GLU A 571 -45.66 11.50 71.86
N GLU A 572 -46.71 12.24 72.27
CA GLU A 572 -46.76 13.37 73.23
C GLU A 572 -46.19 14.70 72.68
N LYS A 573 -46.97 15.76 72.41
CA LYS A 573 -48.07 16.38 73.16
C LYS A 573 -48.87 17.35 72.30
#